data_AF-A0A5J4ZI39-F1
#
_entry.id   AF-A0A5J4ZI39-F1
#
_cell.length_a   1.000
_cell.length_b   1.000
_cell.length_c   1.000
_cell.angle_alpha   90.00
_cell.angle_beta   90.00
_cell.angle_gamma   90.00
#
_symmetry.space_group_name_H-M   'P 1'
#
loop_
_entity.id
_entity.type
_entity.pdbx_description
1 polymer ?
#
loop_
_entity_poly.entity_id
_entity_poly.type
_entity_poly.pdbx_seq_one_letter_code
_entity_poly.pdbx_strand_id
1 'polypeptide(L)'
;MCSWCFGFRRVSLYSTTATVSGAGKSKDSLYRRISPIGDPRVSIVPVLDQWIEEGRKVYKDQLQNIIKQLRRYRRFKHALEVSQWMIDIRDFSLSSRDIAVRMDLISKVHGMKQAENYFNNIPEQLKLMETYSAVLNCYAQEKSVEKADEIMQKSICRNLKQLVREFGFANSPKL
;
A
#
# COMPACT_ATOMS: atom_id res chain seq x y z
N MET A 1 -29.86 10.83 78.29
CA MET A 1 -30.62 9.91 77.42
C MET A 1 -29.89 9.90 76.08
N CYS A 2 -29.23 8.87 75.57
CA CYS A 2 -29.29 7.42 75.78
C CYS A 2 -27.91 6.75 75.73
N SER A 3 -27.86 5.57 76.37
CA SER A 3 -26.78 4.59 76.52
C SER A 3 -26.23 4.00 75.20
N TRP A 4 -24.91 3.79 75.11
CA TRP A 4 -24.14 2.50 75.16
C TRP A 4 -24.17 1.62 73.89
N CYS A 5 -23.00 1.29 73.35
CA CYS A 5 -22.32 -0.02 73.53
C CYS A 5 -21.22 -0.24 72.47
N PHE A 6 -20.05 -0.66 72.95
CA PHE A 6 -18.93 -1.24 72.20
C PHE A 6 -19.35 -2.52 71.45
N GLY A 7 -18.75 -2.74 70.28
CA GLY A 7 -18.83 -4.00 69.56
C GLY A 7 -17.65 -4.19 68.60
N PHE A 8 -16.55 -4.75 69.10
CA PHE A 8 -15.48 -5.32 68.28
C PHE A 8 -15.92 -6.71 67.80
N ARG A 9 -15.96 -6.97 66.48
CA ARG A 9 -15.85 -8.33 65.91
C ARG A 9 -15.39 -8.35 64.44
N ARG A 10 -14.14 -8.80 64.26
CA ARG A 10 -13.51 -9.60 63.18
C ARG A 10 -14.07 -9.56 61.74
N VAL A 11 -13.23 -9.00 60.86
CA VAL A 11 -12.72 -9.45 59.54
C VAL A 11 -13.64 -10.25 58.60
N SER A 12 -13.80 -9.74 57.37
CA SER A 12 -13.56 -10.54 56.16
C SER A 12 -12.99 -9.66 55.05
N LEU A 13 -11.67 -9.74 54.85
CA LEU A 13 -10.98 -9.24 53.66
C LEU A 13 -11.32 -10.20 52.52
N TYR A 14 -12.37 -9.91 51.75
CA TYR A 14 -12.43 -10.44 50.40
C TYR A 14 -11.49 -9.58 49.55
N SER A 15 -10.24 -10.02 49.47
CA SER A 15 -9.35 -9.65 48.38
C SER A 15 -9.99 -10.21 47.10
N THR A 16 -10.76 -9.39 46.40
CA THR A 16 -11.09 -9.68 45.02
C THR A 16 -9.83 -9.38 44.23
N THR A 17 -8.95 -10.37 44.11
CA THR A 17 -8.07 -10.44 42.96
C THR A 17 -8.99 -10.56 41.75
N ALA A 18 -9.32 -9.42 41.16
CA ALA A 18 -9.77 -9.39 39.79
C ALA A 18 -8.60 -9.95 38.98
N THR A 19 -8.63 -11.27 38.78
CA THR A 19 -7.96 -11.90 37.66
C THR A 19 -8.47 -11.15 36.46
N VAL A 20 -7.65 -10.23 35.94
CA VAL A 20 -7.83 -9.68 34.61
C VAL A 20 -7.70 -10.88 33.70
N SER A 21 -8.83 -11.53 33.49
CA SER A 21 -9.06 -12.59 32.53
C SER A 21 -8.43 -12.10 31.24
N GLY A 22 -7.33 -12.74 30.85
CA GLY A 22 -6.50 -12.31 29.74
C GLY A 22 -7.39 -12.02 28.55
N ALA A 23 -7.52 -10.74 28.20
CA ALA A 23 -8.05 -10.33 26.92
C ALA A 23 -7.22 -11.10 25.89
N GLY A 24 -7.84 -12.10 25.25
CA GLY A 24 -7.15 -13.04 24.39
C GLY A 24 -6.23 -12.24 23.47
N LYS A 25 -4.91 -12.47 23.57
CA LYS A 25 -3.89 -11.68 22.89
C LYS A 25 -4.30 -11.54 21.43
N SER A 26 -4.93 -10.42 21.08
CA SER A 26 -5.34 -10.20 19.70
C SER A 26 -4.03 -10.24 18.93
N LYS A 27 -3.89 -11.17 17.99
CA LYS A 27 -2.64 -11.32 17.22
C LYS A 27 -2.27 -9.95 16.69
N ASP A 28 -1.22 -9.38 17.24
CA ASP A 28 -0.70 -8.08 16.86
C ASP A 28 -0.38 -8.15 15.37
N SER A 29 -0.90 -7.20 14.61
CA SER A 29 -0.77 -7.20 13.15
C SER A 29 -0.43 -5.80 12.69
N LEU A 30 0.40 -5.73 11.64
CA LEU A 30 0.85 -4.45 11.09
C LEU A 30 -0.34 -3.55 10.71
N TYR A 31 -1.39 -4.13 10.13
CA TYR A 31 -2.62 -3.37 9.81
C TYR A 31 -3.31 -2.82 11.06
N ARG A 32 -3.33 -3.53 12.19
CA ARG A 32 -3.91 -3.02 13.45
C ARG A 32 -3.14 -1.84 14.02
N ARG A 33 -1.84 -1.73 13.76
CA ARG A 33 -1.04 -0.57 14.18
C ARG A 33 -1.21 0.63 13.25
N ILE A 34 -1.41 0.39 11.95
CA ILE A 34 -1.64 1.43 10.94
C ILE A 34 -3.09 1.95 10.96
N SER A 35 -4.06 1.09 11.25
CA SER A 35 -5.49 1.42 11.18
C SER A 35 -5.88 2.64 12.02
N PRO A 36 -5.42 2.81 13.28
CA PRO A 36 -5.73 3.96 14.13
C PRO A 36 -5.19 5.30 13.62
N ILE A 37 -4.17 5.30 12.74
CA ILE A 37 -3.54 6.52 12.21
C ILE A 37 -4.42 7.11 11.12
N GLY A 38 -5.58 7.64 11.51
CA GLY A 38 -6.58 8.16 10.57
C GLY A 38 -6.15 9.47 9.90
N ASP A 39 -5.39 10.31 10.59
CA ASP A 39 -4.98 11.63 10.11
C ASP A 39 -3.97 11.52 8.94
N PRO A 40 -4.32 11.97 7.72
CA PRO A 40 -3.41 11.95 6.57
C PRO A 40 -2.13 12.77 6.76
N ARG A 41 -2.06 13.67 7.75
CA ARG A 41 -0.86 14.48 8.02
C ARG A 41 0.23 13.66 8.71
N VAL A 42 -0.16 12.63 9.45
CA VAL A 42 0.76 11.76 10.20
C VAL A 42 1.27 10.67 9.26
N SER A 43 2.59 10.49 9.21
CA SER A 43 3.19 9.43 8.39
C SER A 43 3.05 8.07 9.08
N ILE A 44 2.80 7.02 8.31
CA ILE A 44 2.77 5.64 8.83
C ILE A 44 4.12 4.92 8.68
N VAL A 45 5.10 5.54 8.03
CA VAL A 45 6.46 4.98 7.84
C VAL A 45 7.12 4.58 9.17
N PRO A 46 7.10 5.40 10.24
CA PRO A 46 7.70 5.01 11.52
C PRO A 46 7.11 3.72 12.12
N VAL A 47 5.82 3.44 11.86
CA VAL A 47 5.18 2.20 12.30
C VAL A 47 5.68 0.99 11.51
N LEU A 48 5.97 1.17 10.22
CA LEU A 48 6.55 0.13 9.37
C LEU A 48 7.99 -0.18 9.81
N ASP A 49 8.77 0.85 10.12
CA ASP A 49 10.16 0.71 10.58
C ASP A 49 10.21 0.04 11.96
N GLN A 50 9.41 0.52 12.91
CA GLN A 50 9.29 -0.08 14.25
C GLN A 50 8.89 -1.56 14.17
N TRP A 51 8.01 -1.94 13.23
CA TRP A 51 7.63 -3.33 13.03
C TRP A 51 8.83 -4.22 12.66
N ILE A 52 9.75 -3.71 11.84
CA ILE A 52 11.00 -4.42 11.52
C ILE A 52 11.96 -4.42 12.70
N GLU A 53 12.11 -3.30 13.41
CA GLU A 53 12.98 -3.18 14.58
C GLU A 53 12.62 -4.18 15.68
N GLU A 54 11.34 -4.51 15.82
CA GLU A 54 10.84 -5.59 16.68
C GLU A 54 11.19 -7.00 16.19
N GLY A 55 11.97 -7.15 15.11
CA GLY A 55 12.38 -8.42 14.52
C GLY A 55 11.26 -9.13 13.76
N ARG A 56 10.15 -8.47 13.47
CA ARG A 56 9.01 -9.08 12.79
C ARG A 56 9.22 -9.09 11.28
N LYS A 57 8.75 -10.16 10.65
CA LYS A 57 8.75 -10.28 9.19
C LYS A 57 7.59 -9.47 8.60
N VAL A 58 7.85 -8.92 7.41
CA VAL A 58 6.85 -8.26 6.58
C VAL A 58 6.87 -8.93 5.23
N TYR A 59 5.70 -9.30 4.73
CA TYR A 59 5.54 -9.95 3.44
C TYR A 59 4.92 -9.01 2.42
N LYS A 60 5.25 -9.21 1.14
CA LYS A 60 4.78 -8.35 0.04
C LYS A 60 3.25 -8.36 -0.08
N ASP A 61 2.63 -9.52 0.00
CA ASP A 61 1.18 -9.73 -0.02
C ASP A 61 0.47 -9.03 1.14
N GLN A 62 1.07 -9.03 2.33
CA GLN A 62 0.59 -8.30 3.49
C GLN A 62 0.54 -6.79 3.21
N LEU A 63 1.60 -6.22 2.64
CA LEU A 63 1.66 -4.80 2.27
C LEU A 63 0.68 -4.45 1.15
N GLN A 64 0.57 -5.29 0.13
CA GLN A 64 -0.43 -5.13 -0.93
C GLN A 64 -1.86 -5.14 -0.39
N ASN A 65 -2.17 -6.00 0.60
CA ASN A 65 -3.47 -6.02 1.24
C ASN A 65 -3.71 -4.75 2.08
N ILE A 66 -2.70 -4.26 2.80
CA ILE A 66 -2.78 -2.98 3.53
C ILE A 66 -3.07 -1.84 2.56
N ILE A 67 -2.34 -1.73 1.44
CA ILE A 67 -2.58 -0.74 0.39
C ILE A 67 -4.01 -0.85 -0.15
N LYS A 68 -4.49 -2.07 -0.41
CA LYS A 68 -5.87 -2.31 -0.87
C LYS A 68 -6.90 -1.78 0.13
N GLN A 69 -6.74 -2.06 1.43
CA GLN A 69 -7.66 -1.54 2.45
C GLN A 69 -7.60 -0.01 2.56
N LEU A 70 -6.40 0.57 2.59
CA LEU A 70 -6.23 2.02 2.66
C LEU A 70 -6.89 2.73 1.46
N ARG A 71 -6.77 2.16 0.25
CA ARG A 71 -7.47 2.66 -0.95
C ARG A 71 -8.99 2.56 -0.83
N ARG A 72 -9.54 1.48 -0.26
CA ARG A 72 -10.99 1.35 0.00
C ARG A 72 -11.51 2.44 0.93
N TYR A 73 -10.72 2.80 1.94
CA TYR A 73 -11.03 3.90 2.87
C TYR A 73 -10.57 5.28 2.36
N ARG A 74 -10.16 5.40 1.09
CA ARG A 74 -9.68 6.65 0.46
C ARG A 74 -8.48 7.32 1.19
N ARG A 75 -7.72 6.56 1.97
CA ARG A 75 -6.47 6.99 2.64
C ARG A 75 -5.30 6.92 1.67
N PHE A 76 -5.35 7.69 0.57
CA PHE A 76 -4.40 7.58 -0.54
C PHE A 76 -2.97 7.96 -0.16
N LYS A 77 -2.78 8.98 0.70
CA LYS A 77 -1.43 9.38 1.16
C LYS A 77 -0.74 8.27 1.93
N HIS A 78 -1.42 7.68 2.92
CA HIS A 78 -0.91 6.51 3.63
C HIS A 78 -0.64 5.33 2.69
N ALA A 79 -1.55 5.04 1.75
CA ALA A 79 -1.34 3.97 0.79
C ALA A 79 -0.09 4.22 -0.10
N LEU A 80 0.17 5.48 -0.47
CA LEU A 80 1.36 5.87 -1.21
C LEU A 80 2.63 5.66 -0.39
N GLU A 81 2.63 6.04 0.90
CA GLU A 81 3.76 5.81 1.82
C GLU A 81 4.09 4.31 1.93
N VAL A 82 3.08 3.43 2.15
CA VAL A 82 3.32 1.98 2.16
C VAL A 82 3.90 1.52 0.83
N SER A 83 3.34 2.02 -0.28
CA SER A 83 3.83 1.66 -1.60
C SER A 83 5.30 2.02 -1.73
N GLN A 84 5.69 3.28 -1.47
CA GLN A 84 7.08 3.76 -1.57
C GLN A 84 8.03 2.94 -0.69
N TRP A 85 7.65 2.75 0.56
CA TRP A 85 8.43 1.99 1.55
C TRP A 85 8.73 0.55 1.11
N MET A 86 7.86 -0.09 0.30
CA MET A 86 8.12 -1.41 -0.27
C MET A 86 9.39 -1.46 -1.15
N ILE A 87 9.74 -0.36 -1.83
CA ILE A 87 10.98 -0.33 -2.63
C ILE A 87 12.18 -0.08 -1.73
N ASP A 88 12.10 0.95 -0.88
CA ASP A 88 13.28 1.55 -0.24
C ASP A 88 13.97 0.61 0.76
N ILE A 89 13.22 -0.25 1.45
CA ILE A 89 13.75 -1.04 2.59
C ILE A 89 14.06 -2.50 2.24
N ARG A 90 13.48 -3.05 1.17
CA ARG A 90 13.50 -4.51 0.92
C ARG A 90 13.78 -4.93 -0.51
N ASP A 91 14.01 -3.99 -1.43
CA ASP A 91 14.20 -4.30 -2.84
C ASP A 91 13.12 -5.27 -3.36
N PHE A 92 11.87 -5.09 -2.90
CA PHE A 92 10.77 -5.89 -3.41
C PHE A 92 10.63 -5.57 -4.89
N SER A 93 10.88 -6.55 -5.75
CA SER A 93 10.64 -6.40 -7.18
C SER A 93 9.17 -6.04 -7.40
N LEU A 94 8.92 -4.83 -7.90
CA LEU A 94 7.57 -4.40 -8.18
C LEU A 94 7.05 -5.15 -9.40
N SER A 95 5.87 -5.74 -9.26
CA SER A 95 5.13 -6.24 -10.42
C SER A 95 4.52 -5.07 -11.19
N SER A 96 4.17 -5.27 -12.46
CA SER A 96 3.43 -4.29 -13.25
C SER A 96 2.17 -3.78 -12.53
N ARG A 97 1.51 -4.66 -11.76
CA ARG A 97 0.35 -4.32 -10.92
C ARG A 97 0.72 -3.36 -9.78
N ASP A 98 1.86 -3.57 -9.13
CA ASP A 98 2.31 -2.69 -8.03
C ASP A 98 2.65 -1.29 -8.54
N ILE A 99 3.29 -1.24 -9.71
CA ILE A 99 3.63 0.01 -10.42
C ILE A 99 2.36 0.77 -10.80
N ALA A 100 1.39 0.08 -11.40
CA ALA A 100 0.07 0.61 -11.72
C ALA A 100 -0.63 1.22 -10.49
N VAL A 101 -0.64 0.49 -9.37
CA VAL A 101 -1.23 0.97 -8.12
C VAL A 101 -0.47 2.19 -7.59
N ARG A 102 0.86 2.20 -7.64
CA ARG A 102 1.64 3.36 -7.20
C ARG A 102 1.34 4.59 -8.05
N MET A 103 1.23 4.42 -9.37
CA MET A 103 0.90 5.53 -10.26
C MET A 103 -0.48 6.13 -9.95
N ASP A 104 -1.51 5.28 -9.76
CA ASP A 104 -2.85 5.71 -9.33
C ASP A 104 -2.83 6.45 -7.98
N LEU A 105 -1.93 6.04 -7.07
CA LEU A 105 -1.77 6.72 -5.79
C LEU A 105 -1.07 8.08 -5.95
N ILE A 106 -0.05 8.17 -6.80
CA ILE A 106 0.65 9.43 -7.09
C ILE A 106 -0.31 10.42 -7.75
N SER A 107 -1.13 10.00 -8.72
CA SER A 107 -2.09 10.91 -9.36
C SER A 107 -3.08 11.48 -8.36
N LYS A 108 -3.59 10.65 -7.45
CA LYS A 108 -4.55 11.06 -6.40
C LYS A 108 -3.96 11.96 -5.32
N VAL A 109 -2.68 11.82 -5.00
CA VAL A 109 -2.03 12.55 -3.89
C VAL A 109 -1.31 13.80 -4.37
N HIS A 110 -0.60 13.71 -5.51
CA HIS A 110 0.27 14.76 -6.02
C HIS A 110 -0.20 15.36 -7.35
N GLY A 111 -1.15 14.72 -8.03
CA GLY A 111 -1.65 15.13 -9.33
C GLY A 111 -1.03 14.35 -10.49
N MET A 112 -1.66 14.46 -11.66
CA MET A 112 -1.31 13.65 -12.83
C MET A 112 0.09 13.91 -13.37
N LYS A 113 0.57 15.16 -13.31
CA LYS A 113 1.90 15.53 -13.80
C LYS A 113 3.01 14.73 -13.09
N GLN A 114 2.86 14.49 -11.80
CA GLN A 114 3.80 13.70 -11.00
C GLN A 114 3.67 12.22 -11.32
N ALA A 115 2.44 11.74 -11.58
CA ALA A 115 2.20 10.36 -12.01
C ALA A 115 2.83 10.08 -13.38
N GLU A 116 2.75 11.03 -14.31
CA GLU A 116 3.42 10.98 -15.63
C GLU A 116 4.94 10.93 -15.50
N ASN A 117 5.51 11.82 -14.67
CA ASN A 117 6.95 11.82 -14.43
C ASN A 117 7.40 10.47 -13.85
N TYR A 118 6.65 9.93 -12.88
CA TYR A 118 6.91 8.59 -12.37
C TYR A 118 6.83 7.54 -13.50
N PHE A 119 5.78 7.56 -14.32
CA PHE A 119 5.61 6.62 -15.41
C PHE A 119 6.78 6.64 -16.41
N ASN A 120 7.23 7.83 -16.79
CA ASN A 120 8.32 8.00 -17.75
C ASN A 120 9.65 7.44 -17.22
N ASN A 121 9.88 7.51 -15.90
CA ASN A 121 11.07 7.01 -15.24
C ASN A 121 11.06 5.48 -14.98
N ILE A 122 9.93 4.79 -15.22
CA ILE A 122 9.89 3.33 -15.11
C ILE A 122 10.77 2.70 -16.22
N PRO A 123 11.63 1.71 -15.90
CA PRO A 123 12.36 0.94 -16.89
C PRO A 123 11.42 0.37 -17.96
N GLU A 124 11.81 0.47 -19.21
CA GLU A 124 10.95 0.12 -20.33
C GLU A 124 10.46 -1.34 -20.22
N GLN A 125 11.28 -2.25 -19.69
CA GLN A 125 10.95 -3.67 -19.48
C GLN A 125 9.73 -3.90 -18.55
N LEU A 126 9.46 -2.97 -17.63
CA LEU A 126 8.36 -3.05 -16.65
C LEU A 126 7.08 -2.32 -17.13
N LYS A 127 7.15 -1.59 -18.25
CA LYS A 127 5.98 -1.00 -18.92
C LYS A 127 5.29 -2.06 -19.78
N LEU A 128 4.65 -3.02 -19.11
CA LEU A 128 3.83 -4.05 -19.74
C LEU A 128 2.37 -3.59 -19.89
N MET A 129 1.54 -4.40 -20.54
CA MET A 129 0.13 -4.10 -20.80
C MET A 129 -0.66 -3.74 -19.53
N GLU A 130 -0.33 -4.36 -18.41
CA GLU A 130 -0.96 -4.06 -17.11
C GLU A 130 -0.62 -2.64 -16.63
N THR A 131 0.60 -2.18 -16.89
CA THR A 131 1.03 -0.81 -16.55
C THR A 131 0.30 0.19 -17.43
N TYR A 132 0.24 -0.05 -18.75
CA TYR A 132 -0.48 0.82 -19.70
C TYR A 132 -1.98 0.89 -19.43
N SER A 133 -2.65 -0.24 -19.16
CA SER A 133 -4.08 -0.28 -18.85
C SER A 133 -4.44 0.50 -17.58
N ALA A 134 -3.58 0.44 -16.56
CA ALA A 134 -3.76 1.24 -15.36
C ALA A 134 -3.60 2.74 -15.61
N VAL A 135 -2.61 3.12 -16.43
CA VAL A 135 -2.40 4.52 -16.83
C VAL A 135 -3.62 5.03 -17.61
N LEU A 136 -4.12 4.26 -18.57
CA LEU A 136 -5.32 4.57 -19.34
C LEU A 136 -6.55 4.76 -18.46
N ASN A 137 -6.75 3.90 -17.46
CA ASN A 137 -7.85 4.04 -16.51
C ASN A 137 -7.73 5.32 -15.67
N CYS A 138 -6.52 5.73 -15.30
CA CYS A 138 -6.29 7.01 -14.62
C CYS A 138 -6.68 8.19 -15.53
N TYR A 139 -6.26 8.20 -16.79
CA TYR A 139 -6.63 9.27 -17.74
C TYR A 139 -8.12 9.32 -18.06
N ALA A 140 -8.77 8.16 -18.17
CA ALA A 140 -10.22 8.08 -18.37
C ALA A 140 -10.99 8.69 -17.19
N GLN A 141 -10.52 8.46 -15.95
CA GLN A 141 -11.11 9.07 -14.74
C GLN A 141 -10.89 10.59 -14.68
N GLU A 142 -9.77 11.08 -15.21
CA GLU A 142 -9.49 12.52 -15.33
C GLU A 142 -10.13 13.18 -16.57
N LYS A 143 -10.88 12.44 -17.39
CA LYS A 143 -11.50 12.91 -18.66
C LYS A 143 -10.51 13.52 -19.66
N SER A 144 -9.24 13.12 -19.60
CA SER A 144 -8.19 13.64 -20.47
C SER A 144 -8.04 12.74 -21.71
N VAL A 145 -8.92 12.90 -22.70
CA VAL A 145 -9.01 12.06 -23.90
C VAL A 145 -7.72 12.07 -24.72
N GLU A 146 -7.14 13.24 -24.96
CA GLU A 146 -5.92 13.39 -25.78
C GLU A 146 -4.74 12.57 -25.22
N LYS A 147 -4.57 12.57 -23.90
CA LYS A 147 -3.51 11.80 -23.24
C LYS A 147 -3.80 10.31 -23.20
N ALA A 148 -5.07 9.92 -23.10
CA ALA A 148 -5.45 8.52 -23.22
C ALA A 148 -5.10 7.98 -24.61
N ASP A 149 -5.33 8.76 -25.67
CA ASP A 149 -4.96 8.41 -27.04
C ASP A 149 -3.43 8.30 -27.22
N GLU A 150 -2.64 9.24 -26.68
CA GLU A 150 -1.17 9.15 -26.73
C GLU A 150 -0.63 7.88 -26.06
N ILE A 151 -1.13 7.54 -24.86
CA ILE A 151 -0.77 6.33 -24.13
C ILE A 151 -1.16 5.09 -24.93
N MET A 152 -2.36 5.09 -25.53
CA MET A 152 -2.86 3.97 -26.31
C MET A 152 -1.99 3.76 -27.56
N GLN A 153 -1.68 4.81 -28.30
CA GLN A 153 -0.77 4.73 -29.45
C GLN A 153 0.62 4.24 -29.06
N LYS A 154 1.17 4.73 -27.94
CA LYS A 154 2.47 4.26 -27.42
C LYS A 154 2.44 2.77 -27.08
N SER A 155 1.35 2.28 -26.50
CA SER A 155 1.16 0.87 -26.16
C SER A 155 1.06 -0.03 -27.41
N ILE A 156 0.31 0.41 -28.41
CA ILE A 156 0.14 -0.30 -29.69
C ILE A 156 1.47 -0.34 -30.45
N CYS A 157 2.15 0.79 -30.57
CA CYS A 157 3.46 0.88 -31.23
C CYS A 157 4.51 -0.02 -30.56
N ARG A 158 4.46 -0.15 -29.23
CA ARG A 158 5.36 -1.05 -28.51
C ARG A 158 5.04 -2.51 -28.79
N ASN A 159 3.77 -2.90 -28.73
CA ASN A 159 3.34 -4.27 -29.02
C ASN A 159 3.70 -4.65 -30.46
N LEU A 160 3.51 -3.74 -31.42
CA LEU A 160 3.95 -3.92 -32.81
C LEU A 160 5.48 -4.07 -32.90
N LYS A 161 6.28 -3.26 -32.20
CA LYS A 161 7.75 -3.42 -32.18
C LYS A 161 8.20 -4.73 -31.53
N GLN A 162 7.46 -5.25 -30.56
CA GLN A 162 7.75 -6.54 -29.94
C GLN A 162 7.40 -7.68 -30.90
N LEU A 163 6.23 -7.63 -31.51
CA LEU A 163 5.76 -8.61 -32.49
C LEU A 163 6.65 -8.60 -33.75
N VAL A 164 7.09 -7.44 -34.23
CA VAL A 164 8.09 -7.33 -35.32
C VAL A 164 9.45 -7.88 -34.91
N ARG A 165 9.83 -7.86 -33.63
CA ARG A 165 11.06 -8.49 -33.15
C ARG A 165 10.93 -10.01 -33.02
N GLU A 166 9.76 -10.49 -32.59
CA GLU A 166 9.47 -11.91 -32.40
C GLU A 166 9.19 -12.64 -33.73
N PHE A 167 8.54 -11.97 -34.67
CA PHE A 167 8.20 -12.48 -36.00
C PHE A 167 9.07 -11.89 -37.12
N GLY A 168 10.08 -11.09 -36.77
CA GLY A 168 10.93 -10.39 -37.72
C GLY A 168 11.77 -11.35 -38.54
N PHE A 169 11.35 -11.57 -39.79
CA PHE A 169 12.18 -11.64 -41.00
C PHE A 169 13.68 -11.58 -40.72
N ALA A 170 14.23 -12.68 -40.23
CA ALA A 170 15.66 -12.81 -40.05
C ALA A 170 16.27 -12.90 -41.46
N ASN A 171 16.91 -11.81 -41.86
CA ASN A 171 17.89 -11.74 -42.94
C ASN A 171 17.47 -12.34 -44.29
N SER A 172 16.96 -11.51 -45.20
CA SER A 172 17.18 -11.79 -46.63
C SER A 172 18.69 -11.80 -46.88
N PRO A 173 19.29 -12.87 -47.43
CA PRO A 173 20.69 -12.87 -47.78
C PRO A 173 20.90 -11.77 -48.83
N LYS A 174 21.89 -10.90 -48.59
CA LYS A 174 22.33 -9.93 -49.57
C LYS A 174 22.86 -10.71 -50.78
N LEU A 175 22.21 -10.56 -51.93
CA LEU A 175 22.77 -10.92 -53.23
C LEU A 175 23.91 -9.97 -53.59
#